data_AF-A0A7C3Z2P9-F1
#
_entry.id   AF-A0A7C3Z2P9-F1
#
_cell.length_a   1.000
_cell.length_b   1.000
_cell.length_c   1.000
_cell.angle_alpha   90.00
_cell.angle_beta   90.00
_cell.angle_gamma   90.00
#
_symmetry.space_group_name_H-M   'P 1'
#
loop_
_entity.id
_entity.type
_entity.pdbx_description
1 polymer ?
#
loop_
_entity_poly.entity_id
_entity_poly.type
_entity_poly.pdbx_seq_one_letter_code
_entity_poly.pdbx_strand_id
1 'polypeptide(L)' 'MLLETRKGNLLLSSDSGKPVERSPLFLEGVKVAEVFETIGRVGEPFYLARPLKKGLEGKVLSSSKN' A
#
# COMPACT_ATOMS: atom_id res chain seq x y z
N MET A 1 6.35 -5.16 5.37
CA MET A 1 7.18 -3.95 5.65
C MET A 1 6.92 -2.93 4.56
N LEU A 2 6.67 -1.66 4.92
CA LEU A 2 6.37 -0.59 3.97
C LEU A 2 7.66 0.10 3.53
N LEU A 3 7.91 0.12 2.21
CA LEU A 3 9.07 0.76 1.61
C LEU A 3 8.65 1.95 0.74
N GLU A 4 9.49 2.97 0.63
CA GLU A 4 9.29 4.10 -0.28
C GLU A 4 10.21 3.98 -1.50
N THR A 5 9.64 4.13 -2.70
CA THR A 5 10.40 4.16 -3.96
C THR A 5 11.08 5.52 -4.15
N ARG A 6 12.08 5.61 -5.04
CA ARG A 6 12.70 6.91 -5.42
C ARG A 6 11.71 7.97 -5.93
N LYS A 7 10.54 7.54 -6.43
CA LYS A 7 9.48 8.44 -6.92
C LYS A 7 8.49 8.84 -5.82
N GLY A 8 8.70 8.41 -4.58
CA GLY A 8 7.82 8.69 -3.44
C GLY A 8 6.58 7.79 -3.38
N ASN A 9 6.47 6.76 -4.22
CA ASN A 9 5.39 5.77 -4.09
C ASN A 9 5.70 4.78 -2.99
N LEU A 10 4.66 4.28 -2.35
CA LEU A 10 4.76 3.22 -1.34
C LEU A 10 4.71 1.85 -2.01
N LEU A 11 5.53 0.93 -1.53
CA LEU A 11 5.53 -0.48 -1.89
C LEU A 11 5.13 -1.31 -0.68
N LEU A 12 4.07 -2.12 -0.83
CA LEU A 12 3.51 -2.95 0.23
C LEU A 12 3.53 -4.42 -0.18
N SER A 13 3.96 -5.30 0.71
CA SER A 13 3.71 -6.75 0.59
C SER A 13 2.28 -7.07 1.01
N SER A 14 1.60 -7.91 0.24
CA SER A 14 0.27 -8.41 0.60
C SER A 14 0.35 -9.74 1.36
N ASP A 15 -0.33 -9.81 2.51
CA ASP A 15 -0.52 -11.08 3.21
C ASP A 15 -1.72 -11.87 2.67
N SER A 16 -2.56 -11.26 1.83
CA SER A 16 -3.79 -11.89 1.31
C SER A 16 -3.57 -12.70 0.04
N GLY A 17 -2.43 -12.52 -0.64
CA GLY A 17 -2.11 -13.16 -1.92
C GLY A 17 -2.98 -12.72 -3.11
N LYS A 18 -3.94 -11.80 -2.91
CA LYS A 18 -4.90 -11.36 -3.93
C LYS A 18 -4.49 -10.01 -4.53
N PRO A 19 -4.54 -9.82 -5.85
CA PRO A 19 -4.32 -8.49 -6.42
C PRO A 19 -5.47 -7.55 -6.04
N VAL A 20 -5.15 -6.30 -5.71
CA VAL A 20 -6.14 -5.24 -5.49
C VAL A 20 -5.68 -3.97 -6.19
N GLU A 21 -6.59 -3.37 -6.96
CA GLU A 21 -6.34 -2.10 -7.64
C GLU A 21 -7.29 -1.04 -7.08
N ARG A 22 -6.86 0.23 -7.16
CA ARG A 22 -7.68 1.41 -6.80
C ARG A 22 -8.25 1.34 -5.38
N SER A 23 -7.53 0.67 -4.48
CA SER A 23 -7.98 0.42 -3.12
C SER A 23 -7.37 1.45 -2.16
N PRO A 24 -8.18 2.08 -1.28
CA PRO A 24 -7.66 3.01 -0.29
C PRO A 24 -6.85 2.27 0.78
N LEU A 25 -5.79 2.93 1.26
CA LEU A 25 -4.98 2.49 2.38
C LEU A 25 -5.16 3.45 3.56
N PHE A 26 -5.30 2.88 4.74
CA PHE A 26 -5.60 3.59 5.97
C PHE A 26 -4.47 3.44 7.00
N LEU A 27 -4.23 4.50 7.74
CA LEU A 27 -3.42 4.51 8.96
C LEU A 27 -4.31 5.09 10.06
N GLU A 28 -4.53 4.32 11.13
CA GLU A 28 -5.36 4.75 12.27
C GLU A 28 -6.75 5.26 11.83
N GLY A 29 -7.39 4.53 10.91
CA GLY A 29 -8.73 4.86 10.38
C GLY A 29 -8.76 6.00 9.34
N VAL A 30 -7.64 6.69 9.09
CA VAL A 30 -7.54 7.80 8.13
C VAL A 30 -6.96 7.32 6.81
N LYS A 31 -7.59 7.68 5.68
CA LYS A 31 -7.05 7.39 4.34
C LYS A 31 -5.74 8.16 4.15
N VAL A 32 -4.64 7.44 3.88
CA VAL A 32 -3.30 8.03 3.72
C VAL A 32 -2.62 7.69 2.41
N ALA A 33 -3.09 6.68 1.69
CA ALA A 33 -2.58 6.33 0.37
C ALA A 33 -3.66 5.63 -0.47
N GLU A 34 -3.38 5.45 -1.76
CA GLU A 34 -4.26 4.73 -2.68
C GLU A 34 -3.44 3.82 -3.59
N VAL A 35 -3.77 2.54 -3.61
CA VAL A 35 -3.14 1.56 -4.49
C VAL A 35 -3.54 1.90 -5.93
N PHE A 36 -2.56 2.09 -6.80
CA PHE A 36 -2.82 2.36 -8.22
C PHE A 36 -2.41 1.19 -9.12
N GLU A 37 -1.55 0.29 -8.64
CA GLU A 37 -1.03 -0.82 -9.42
C GLU A 37 -0.66 -1.98 -8.48
N THR A 38 -0.89 -3.21 -8.94
CA THR A 38 -0.36 -4.42 -8.32
C THR A 38 0.71 -5.01 -9.24
N ILE A 39 1.86 -5.34 -8.67
CA ILE A 39 2.97 -6.00 -9.37
C ILE A 39 3.33 -7.32 -8.68
N GLY A 40 4.14 -8.15 -9.33
CA GLY A 40 4.56 -9.45 -8.78
C GLY A 40 3.67 -10.61 -9.21
N ARG A 41 3.81 -11.75 -8.55
CA ARG A 41 3.12 -13.01 -8.91
C ARG A 41 1.85 -13.17 -8.08
N VAL A 42 0.89 -13.92 -8.63
CA VAL A 42 -0.27 -14.40 -7.87
C VAL A 42 0.23 -15.23 -6.69
N GLY A 43 -0.25 -14.95 -5.47
CA GLY A 43 0.22 -15.55 -4.21
C GLY A 43 1.20 -14.67 -3.43
N GLU A 44 2.03 -13.88 -4.11
CA GLU A 44 2.97 -12.92 -3.50
C GLU A 44 2.92 -11.56 -4.22
N PRO A 45 1.76 -10.89 -4.27
CA PRO A 45 1.66 -9.60 -4.93
C PRO A 45 2.26 -8.49 -4.05
N PHE A 46 2.85 -7.51 -4.72
CA PHE A 46 3.21 -6.22 -4.15
C PHE A 46 2.26 -5.14 -4.65
N TYR A 47 1.86 -4.24 -3.76
CA TYR A 47 1.02 -3.09 -4.12
C TYR A 47 1.86 -1.83 -4.20
N LEU A 48 1.67 -1.09 -5.29
CA LEU A 48 2.17 0.26 -5.44
C LEU A 48 1.06 1.25 -5.10
N ALA A 49 1.34 2.13 -4.14
CA ALA A 49 0.38 3.13 -3.69
C ALA A 49 0.93 4.55 -3.76
N ARG A 50 0.08 5.50 -4.15
CA ARG A 50 0.39 6.93 -4.09
C ARG A 50 0.07 7.44 -2.69
N PRO A 51 1.06 7.97 -1.94
CA PRO A 51 0.78 8.58 -0.65
C PRO A 51 0.05 9.92 -0.83
N LEU A 52 -0.88 10.20 0.08
CA LEU A 52 -1.50 11.52 0.23
C LEU A 52 -0.71 12.44 1.18
N LYS A 53 0.20 11.85 1.97
CA LYS A 53 1.11 12.55 2.90
C LYS A 53 2.46 11.85 2.99
N LYS A 54 3.52 12.58 3.30
CA LYS A 54 4.88 12.03 3.51
C LYS A 54 5.04 11.36 4.88
N GLY A 55 6.17 10.67 5.09
CA GLY A 55 6.55 10.12 6.41
C GLY A 55 5.78 8.86 6.79
N LEU A 56 5.40 8.06 5.80
CA LEU A 56 4.67 6.80 6.01
C LEU A 56 5.62 5.59 6.14
N GLU A 57 6.89 5.71 5.74
CA GLU A 57 7.88 4.63 5.81
C GLU A 57 7.92 3.94 7.19
N GLY A 58 8.02 2.61 7.20
CA GLY A 58 8.03 1.80 8.43
C GLY A 58 6.68 1.66 9.14
N LYS A 59 5.62 2.36 8.69
CA LYS A 59 4.26 2.17 9.23
C LYS A 59 3.57 0.95 8.63
N VAL A 60 2.60 0.41 9.34
CA VAL A 60 1.69 -0.63 8.86
C VAL A 60 0.40 0.05 8.39
N LEU A 61 0.02 -0.20 7.13
CA LEU A 61 -1.20 0.34 6.54
C LEU A 61 -2.23 -0.77 6.38
N SER A 62 -3.50 -0.45 6.59
CA SER A 62 -4.62 -1.36 6.42
C SER A 62 -5.37 -1.06 5.13
N SER A 63 -5.82 -2.10 4.42
CA SER A 63 -6.76 -1.96 3.31
C SER A 63 -8.22 -1.77 3.77
N SER A 64 -8.47 -1.84 5.08
CA SER A 64 -9.79 -1.67 5.71
C SER A 64 -9.78 -0.48 6.67
N LYS A 65 -10.87 0.29 6.63
CA LYS A 65 -11.15 1.37 7.58
C LYS A 65 -11.69 0.74 8.88
N ASN A 66 -10.77 0.30 9.74
CA ASN A 66 -11.12 0.01 11.14
C ASN A 66 -11.29 1.31 11.92
#